data_AF-A0A6N7G292-F1
#
_entry.id   AF-A0A6N7G292-F1
#
_cell.length_a   1.000
_cell.length_b   1.000
_cell.length_c   1.000
_cell.angle_alpha   90.00
_cell.angle_beta   90.00
_cell.angle_gamma   90.00
#
_symmetry.space_group_name_H-M   'P 1'
#
loop_
_entity.id
_entity.type
_entity.pdbx_description
1 polymer ?
#
loop_
_entity_poly.entity_id
_entity_poly.type
_entity_poly.pdbx_seq_one_letter_code
_entity_poly.pdbx_strand_id
1 'polypeptide(L)'
;METVIGHIARWSTAKQIDIDPATPGRYRFADDNVLTIVREHNGNDRIYRWRRVHEAAVRGDVWRTTFTAVERPDAPGWLWSEIETIDGNRPDPSSPFACMSVPRVLRDLLGKLTCYDGKTQMTAEPQWVARHQLPDLMDYLADDSRLGAVYLASQGTRDIDSFVAWATQVTWHLTGLGSVFLLDNTMNREFNEMVGTGHAVPSGTVRTFLPRVELDDPRDPQRHKILGIGRITESSPRRLAGMLGLIERTRGAGAALPAEAVDLDRDLLAREDGPTIIQPTGLRSVTVAEAVMASRPNEHHGDTADVRVLREELDRLRAELTRERTQRAAILDHVKALTQEINTLRAGDDIDTSPRQRLSVS
;
A
#
# COMPACT_ATOMS: atom_id res chain seq x y z
N MET A 1 -29.86 -10.45 -0.72
CA MET A 1 -28.96 -9.36 -1.14
C MET A 1 -27.93 -9.18 -0.04
N GLU A 2 -26.64 -9.29 -0.36
CA GLU A 2 -25.60 -9.02 0.64
C GLU A 2 -25.49 -7.52 0.88
N THR A 3 -25.45 -7.12 2.16
CA THR A 3 -25.35 -5.72 2.60
C THR A 3 -23.99 -5.49 3.23
N VAL A 4 -23.49 -4.26 3.19
CA VAL A 4 -22.22 -3.88 3.83
C VAL A 4 -22.32 -4.16 5.32
N ILE A 5 -23.44 -3.80 5.95
CA ILE A 5 -23.63 -4.02 7.38
C ILE A 5 -23.65 -5.51 7.75
N GLY A 6 -24.16 -6.37 6.86
CA GLY A 6 -24.14 -7.82 7.05
C GLY A 6 -22.72 -8.42 6.99
N HIS A 7 -21.82 -7.84 6.17
CA HIS A 7 -20.41 -8.23 6.15
C HIS A 7 -19.67 -7.76 7.41
N ILE A 8 -19.96 -6.53 7.86
CA ILE A 8 -19.41 -6.00 9.12
C ILE A 8 -19.85 -6.90 10.28
N ALA A 9 -21.11 -7.34 10.32
CA ALA A 9 -21.63 -8.24 11.37
C ALA A 9 -20.84 -9.54 11.46
N ARG A 10 -20.67 -10.23 10.33
CA ARG A 10 -19.89 -11.47 10.27
C ARG A 10 -18.45 -11.26 10.73
N TRP A 11 -17.84 -10.15 10.34
CA TRP A 11 -16.49 -9.80 10.76
C TRP A 11 -16.42 -9.49 12.26
N SER A 12 -17.36 -8.72 12.82
CA SER A 12 -17.46 -8.43 14.25
C SER A 12 -17.60 -9.71 15.07
N THR A 13 -18.46 -10.64 14.66
CA THR A 13 -18.59 -11.96 15.30
C THR A 13 -17.28 -12.75 15.23
N ALA A 14 -16.60 -12.76 14.09
CA ALA A 14 -15.29 -13.42 13.95
C ALA A 14 -14.19 -12.78 14.83
N LYS A 15 -14.38 -11.52 15.23
CA LYS A 15 -13.53 -10.79 16.19
C LYS A 15 -14.01 -10.90 17.64
N GLN A 16 -15.01 -11.74 17.92
CA GLN A 16 -15.62 -11.89 19.25
C GLN A 16 -16.20 -10.56 19.78
N ILE A 17 -16.62 -9.68 18.88
CA ILE A 17 -17.38 -8.48 19.19
C ILE A 17 -18.85 -8.88 19.10
N ASP A 18 -19.43 -9.30 20.22
CA ASP A 18 -20.83 -9.75 20.32
C ASP A 18 -21.79 -8.57 20.48
N ILE A 19 -21.68 -7.62 19.55
CA ILE A 19 -22.55 -6.45 19.45
C ILE A 19 -23.05 -6.44 18.01
N ASP A 20 -24.37 -6.48 17.85
CA ASP A 20 -25.00 -6.34 16.55
C ASP A 20 -24.60 -4.98 15.93
N PRO A 21 -23.89 -4.95 14.79
CA PRO A 21 -23.46 -3.69 14.18
C PRO A 21 -24.63 -2.85 13.66
N ALA A 22 -25.85 -3.40 13.59
CA ALA A 22 -27.05 -2.65 13.21
C ALA A 22 -27.78 -1.99 14.39
N THR A 23 -27.34 -2.22 15.63
CA THR A 23 -27.94 -1.69 16.85
C THR A 23 -27.18 -0.44 17.34
N PRO A 24 -27.75 0.77 17.19
CA PRO A 24 -27.08 2.01 17.58
C PRO A 24 -26.72 2.06 19.05
N GLY A 25 -25.61 2.72 19.36
CA GLY A 25 -25.16 2.91 20.72
C GLY A 25 -23.65 3.05 20.83
N ARG A 26 -23.20 3.48 22.00
CA ARG A 26 -21.80 3.56 22.37
C ARG A 26 -21.50 2.49 23.41
N TYR A 27 -20.77 1.47 23.04
CA TYR A 27 -20.50 0.29 23.84
C TYR A 27 -19.05 0.29 24.31
N ARG A 28 -18.83 0.14 25.62
CA ARG A 28 -17.50 -0.13 26.17
C ARG A 28 -17.40 -1.60 26.52
N PHE A 29 -16.34 -2.27 26.05
CA PHE A 29 -16.01 -3.66 26.36
C PHE A 29 -14.52 -3.80 26.70
N ALA A 30 -14.07 -5.00 27.05
CA ALA A 30 -12.73 -5.27 27.60
C ALA A 30 -11.57 -4.63 26.78
N ASP A 31 -10.45 -4.40 27.47
CA ASP A 31 -9.22 -3.85 26.89
C ASP A 31 -9.38 -2.41 26.35
N ASP A 32 -10.14 -1.57 27.08
CA ASP A 32 -10.38 -0.15 26.75
C ASP A 32 -10.87 0.09 25.31
N ASN A 33 -11.68 -0.84 24.81
CA ASN A 33 -12.32 -0.72 23.52
C ASN A 33 -13.66 -0.01 23.63
N VAL A 34 -13.86 0.98 22.77
CA VAL A 34 -15.13 1.68 22.59
C VAL A 34 -15.62 1.43 21.17
N LEU A 35 -16.81 0.86 21.04
CA LEU A 35 -17.52 0.73 19.78
C LEU A 35 -18.68 1.72 19.75
N THR A 36 -18.65 2.65 18.80
CA THR A 36 -19.77 3.53 18.49
C THR A 36 -20.43 3.06 17.21
N ILE A 37 -21.74 2.80 17.30
CA ILE A 37 -22.59 2.48 16.15
C ILE A 37 -23.62 3.59 16.01
N VAL A 38 -23.61 4.26 14.86
CA VAL A 38 -24.65 5.20 14.44
C VAL A 38 -25.41 4.58 13.29
N ARG A 39 -26.73 4.68 13.33
CA ARG A 39 -27.61 4.29 12.24
C ARG A 39 -28.61 5.39 12.00
N GLU A 40 -28.70 5.81 10.75
CA GLU A 40 -29.61 6.85 10.31
C GLU A 40 -30.40 6.38 9.09
N HIS A 41 -31.50 7.07 8.84
CA HIS A 41 -32.36 6.83 7.70
C HIS A 41 -32.64 8.16 6.99
N ASN A 42 -32.46 8.19 5.67
CA ASN A 42 -32.83 9.34 4.84
C ASN A 42 -33.74 8.84 3.71
N GLY A 43 -35.06 8.96 3.91
CA GLY A 43 -36.03 8.29 3.05
C GLY A 43 -35.85 6.77 3.10
N ASN A 44 -35.56 6.16 1.95
CA ASN A 44 -35.26 4.72 1.84
C ASN A 44 -33.79 4.36 2.06
N ASP A 45 -32.90 5.35 2.06
CA ASP A 45 -31.47 5.13 2.23
C ASP A 45 -31.16 4.78 3.68
N ARG A 46 -30.26 3.82 3.87
CA ARG A 46 -29.81 3.38 5.18
C ARG A 46 -28.36 3.75 5.37
N ILE A 47 -28.11 4.49 6.45
CA ILE A 47 -26.81 5.05 6.72
C ILE A 47 -26.26 4.38 7.98
N TYR A 48 -25.02 3.92 7.91
CA TYR A 48 -24.35 3.24 9.01
C TYR A 48 -22.98 3.83 9.24
N ARG A 49 -22.63 4.02 10.51
CA ARG A 49 -21.25 4.19 10.95
C ARG A 49 -20.95 3.22 12.05
N TRP A 50 -19.95 2.38 11.81
CA TRP A 50 -19.36 1.49 12.78
C TRP A 50 -17.95 1.99 13.09
N ARG A 51 -17.68 2.37 14.34
CA ARG A 51 -16.39 2.91 14.76
C ARG A 51 -15.89 2.22 16.00
N ARG A 52 -14.76 1.52 15.90
CA ARG A 52 -14.03 0.98 17.05
C ARG A 52 -12.83 1.86 17.35
N VAL A 53 -12.71 2.29 18.60
CA VAL A 53 -11.54 2.96 19.17
C VAL A 53 -10.93 2.05 20.22
N HIS A 54 -9.61 1.88 20.17
CA HIS A 54 -8.83 1.18 21.17
C HIS A 54 -8.08 2.23 22.00
N GLU A 55 -8.67 2.67 23.12
CA GLU A 55 -8.16 3.80 23.91
C GLU A 55 -6.77 3.51 24.50
N ALA A 56 -6.43 2.23 24.69
CA ALA A 56 -5.12 1.76 25.17
C ALA A 56 -4.13 1.35 24.07
N ALA A 57 -4.38 1.67 22.79
CA ALA A 57 -3.49 1.30 21.68
C ALA A 57 -2.07 1.87 21.89
N VAL A 58 -1.05 1.05 21.61
CA VAL A 58 0.36 1.48 21.66
C VAL A 58 0.93 1.70 20.26
N ARG A 59 2.19 2.15 20.18
CA ARG A 59 2.91 2.36 18.91
C ARG A 59 2.82 1.11 18.03
N GLY A 60 2.43 1.31 16.78
CA GLY A 60 2.22 0.24 15.80
C GLY A 60 0.82 -0.41 15.81
N ASP A 61 -0.02 -0.13 16.82
CA ASP A 61 -1.37 -0.66 16.89
C ASP A 61 -2.39 0.17 16.09
N VAL A 62 -3.51 -0.48 15.76
CA VAL A 62 -4.73 0.21 15.34
C VAL A 62 -5.27 0.99 16.53
N TRP A 63 -5.34 2.31 16.40
CA TRP A 63 -6.06 3.19 17.33
C TRP A 63 -7.55 3.22 16.99
N ARG A 64 -7.89 3.36 15.70
CA ARG A 64 -9.29 3.51 15.26
C ARG A 64 -9.55 2.76 13.96
N THR A 65 -10.72 2.13 13.89
CA THR A 65 -11.28 1.55 12.66
C THR A 65 -12.69 2.09 12.49
N THR A 66 -12.94 2.78 11.39
CA THR A 66 -14.26 3.32 11.03
C THR A 66 -14.71 2.71 9.72
N PHE A 67 -15.95 2.24 9.65
CA PHE A 67 -16.68 1.97 8.41
C PHE A 67 -17.88 2.89 8.37
N THR A 68 -17.98 3.71 7.34
CA THR A 68 -19.18 4.49 7.00
C THR A 68 -19.77 3.90 5.73
N ALA A 69 -21.07 3.58 5.74
CA ALA A 69 -21.75 2.99 4.60
C ALA A 69 -23.11 3.63 4.39
N VAL A 70 -23.47 3.82 3.13
CA VAL A 70 -24.83 4.17 2.73
C VAL A 70 -25.32 3.12 1.77
N GLU A 71 -26.40 2.46 2.16
CA GLU A 71 -27.07 1.43 1.38
C GLU A 71 -28.33 2.04 0.78
N ARG A 72 -28.38 2.07 -0.56
CA ARG A 72 -29.53 2.54 -1.33
C ARG A 72 -30.19 1.33 -1.99
N PRO A 73 -31.49 1.05 -1.76
CA PRO A 73 -32.17 -0.09 -2.38
C PRO A 73 -32.21 -0.02 -3.92
N ASP A 74 -32.37 1.20 -4.45
CA ASP A 74 -32.66 1.44 -5.87
C ASP A 74 -31.49 2.08 -6.64
N ALA A 75 -30.32 2.24 -6.01
CA ALA A 75 -29.15 2.90 -6.58
C ALA A 75 -27.83 2.36 -5.99
N PRO A 76 -26.66 2.65 -6.60
CA PRO A 76 -25.38 2.37 -5.96
C PRO A 76 -25.26 3.10 -4.61
N GLY A 77 -24.86 2.33 -3.59
CA GLY A 77 -24.48 2.85 -2.29
C GLY A 77 -23.03 3.32 -2.26
N TRP A 78 -22.54 3.69 -1.08
CA TRP A 78 -21.12 3.97 -0.87
C TRP A 78 -20.60 3.32 0.40
N LEU A 79 -19.29 3.04 0.39
CA LEU A 79 -18.54 2.48 1.50
C LEU A 79 -17.25 3.28 1.63
N TRP A 80 -17.01 3.79 2.82
CA TRP A 80 -15.78 4.45 3.20
C TRP A 80 -15.19 3.78 4.44
N SER A 81 -13.93 3.39 4.38
CA SER A 81 -13.21 2.77 5.48
C SER A 81 -12.00 3.59 5.88
N GLU A 82 -11.84 3.82 7.17
CA GLU A 82 -10.68 4.49 7.75
C GLU A 82 -10.04 3.58 8.79
N ILE A 83 -8.71 3.47 8.71
CA ILE A 83 -7.92 2.68 9.65
C ILE A 83 -6.76 3.55 10.08
N GLU A 84 -6.74 3.90 11.35
CA GLU A 84 -5.75 4.81 11.92
C GLU A 84 -4.91 4.09 12.96
N THR A 85 -3.62 4.38 12.91
CA THR A 85 -2.60 3.96 13.86
C THR A 85 -2.21 5.13 14.76
N ILE A 86 -1.75 4.84 15.98
CA ILE A 86 -1.23 5.86 16.92
C ILE A 86 -0.15 6.73 16.26
N ASP A 87 0.74 6.14 15.47
CA ASP A 87 1.85 6.85 14.84
C ASP A 87 1.50 7.41 13.45
N GLY A 88 0.25 7.23 13.00
CA GLY A 88 -0.16 7.48 11.63
C GLY A 88 0.66 6.66 10.61
N ASN A 89 0.91 7.24 9.44
CA ASN A 89 1.74 6.63 8.40
C ASN A 89 3.26 6.84 8.61
N ARG A 90 3.72 7.19 9.83
CA ARG A 90 5.16 7.38 10.08
C ARG A 90 5.87 6.02 10.00
N PRO A 91 6.84 5.85 9.09
CA PRO A 91 7.55 4.59 8.97
C PRO A 91 8.39 4.32 10.22
N ASP A 92 8.43 3.06 10.65
CA ASP A 92 9.42 2.61 11.61
C ASP A 92 10.83 2.74 10.99
N PRO A 93 11.80 3.41 11.64
CA PRO A 93 13.18 3.49 11.14
C PRO A 93 13.81 2.11 10.83
N SER A 94 13.43 1.08 11.58
CA SER A 94 13.89 -0.30 11.39
C SER A 94 13.17 -1.04 10.26
N SER A 95 12.01 -0.54 9.83
CA SER A 95 11.24 -1.07 8.71
C SER A 95 10.51 0.07 7.97
N PRO A 96 11.21 0.80 7.08
CA PRO A 96 10.72 2.04 6.47
C PRO A 96 9.53 1.87 5.51
N PHE A 97 9.10 0.63 5.27
CA PHE A 97 7.92 0.28 4.48
C PHE A 97 6.97 -0.64 5.26
N ALA A 98 7.12 -0.72 6.59
CA ALA A 98 6.11 -1.35 7.42
C ALA A 98 4.83 -0.52 7.30
N CYS A 99 3.79 -1.15 6.77
CA CYS A 99 2.44 -0.63 6.84
C CYS A 99 1.57 -1.66 7.54
N MET A 100 0.52 -1.18 8.16
CA MET A 100 -0.53 -2.06 8.63
C MET A 100 -1.08 -2.88 7.45
N SER A 101 -1.30 -4.17 7.69
CA SER A 101 -1.98 -5.02 6.72
C SER A 101 -3.40 -4.54 6.49
N VAL A 102 -3.88 -4.66 5.24
CA VAL A 102 -5.28 -4.36 4.93
C VAL A 102 -6.17 -5.33 5.73
N PRO A 103 -7.15 -4.84 6.51
CA PRO A 103 -8.06 -5.70 7.25
C PRO A 103 -8.78 -6.68 6.34
N ARG A 104 -8.86 -7.94 6.80
CA ARG A 104 -9.50 -9.02 6.04
C ARG A 104 -10.93 -8.68 5.60
N VAL A 105 -11.69 -7.96 6.44
CA VAL A 105 -13.06 -7.54 6.11
C VAL A 105 -13.15 -6.75 4.81
N LEU A 106 -12.14 -5.94 4.47
CA LEU A 106 -12.12 -5.20 3.20
C LEU A 106 -11.93 -6.14 2.00
N ARG A 107 -11.09 -7.17 2.13
CA ARG A 107 -10.96 -8.20 1.09
C ARG A 107 -12.26 -8.98 0.91
N ASP A 108 -12.86 -9.41 2.03
CA ASP A 108 -14.09 -10.17 2.01
C ASP A 108 -15.26 -9.34 1.41
N LEU A 109 -15.32 -8.03 1.71
CA LEU A 109 -16.26 -7.08 1.11
C LEU A 109 -16.04 -6.96 -0.39
N LEU A 110 -14.82 -6.65 -0.84
CA LEU A 110 -14.50 -6.49 -2.27
C LEU A 110 -14.60 -7.80 -3.06
N GLY A 111 -14.49 -8.96 -2.41
CA GLY A 111 -14.67 -10.26 -3.04
C GLY A 111 -16.14 -10.64 -3.26
N LYS A 112 -17.09 -9.94 -2.65
CA LYS A 112 -18.51 -10.30 -2.68
C LYS A 112 -19.45 -9.18 -3.11
N LEU A 113 -19.03 -7.93 -2.93
CA LEU A 113 -19.73 -6.75 -3.42
C LEU A 113 -19.05 -6.24 -4.68
N THR A 114 -19.86 -5.73 -5.62
CA THR A 114 -19.34 -4.98 -6.76
C THR A 114 -19.09 -3.54 -6.31
N CYS A 115 -17.82 -3.21 -6.09
CA CYS A 115 -17.40 -1.88 -5.66
C CYS A 115 -16.68 -1.16 -6.80
N TYR A 116 -16.82 0.16 -6.85
CA TYR A 116 -16.17 1.01 -7.84
C TYR A 116 -15.46 2.18 -7.16
N ASP A 117 -14.31 2.55 -7.71
CA ASP A 117 -13.63 3.82 -7.48
C ASP A 117 -13.76 4.64 -8.78
N GLY A 118 -14.67 5.61 -8.75
CA GLY A 118 -15.19 6.22 -9.97
C GLY A 118 -15.85 5.18 -10.89
N LYS A 119 -15.35 5.05 -12.11
CA LYS A 119 -15.75 4.05 -13.11
C LYS A 119 -14.98 2.74 -12.98
N THR A 120 -13.90 2.72 -12.22
CA THR A 120 -12.99 1.57 -12.14
C THR A 120 -13.50 0.57 -11.12
N GLN A 121 -13.74 -0.68 -11.52
CA GLN A 121 -14.09 -1.72 -10.55
C GLN A 121 -12.92 -1.96 -9.58
N MET A 122 -13.23 -1.99 -8.29
CA MET A 122 -12.29 -2.35 -7.24
C MET A 122 -12.43 -3.82 -6.88
N THR A 123 -11.33 -4.54 -6.94
CA THR A 123 -11.27 -5.97 -6.61
C THR A 123 -10.23 -6.22 -5.51
N ALA A 124 -10.38 -7.34 -4.80
CA ALA A 124 -9.40 -7.74 -3.79
C ALA A 124 -8.07 -8.23 -4.41
N GLU A 125 -8.11 -8.68 -5.67
CA GLU A 125 -7.02 -9.32 -6.40
C GLU A 125 -6.76 -8.62 -7.75
N PRO A 126 -5.53 -8.67 -8.28
CA PRO A 126 -5.22 -8.16 -9.62
C PRO A 126 -6.07 -8.84 -10.72
N GLN A 127 -6.48 -8.08 -11.73
CA GLN A 127 -7.36 -8.56 -12.80
C GLN A 127 -6.63 -8.59 -14.15
N TRP A 128 -6.76 -9.67 -14.91
CA TRP A 128 -6.29 -9.69 -16.30
C TRP A 128 -7.15 -8.78 -17.16
N VAL A 129 -6.50 -7.97 -18.01
CA VAL A 129 -7.20 -7.20 -19.02
C VAL A 129 -7.47 -8.09 -20.22
N ALA A 130 -8.74 -8.28 -20.55
CA ALA A 130 -9.13 -8.89 -21.81
C ALA A 130 -9.17 -7.85 -22.93
N ARG A 131 -9.02 -8.30 -24.18
CA ARG A 131 -8.99 -7.43 -25.36
C ARG A 131 -10.17 -6.46 -25.45
N HIS A 132 -11.38 -6.93 -25.13
CA HIS A 132 -12.58 -6.11 -25.19
C HIS A 132 -12.64 -5.03 -24.09
N GLN A 133 -11.82 -5.16 -23.03
CA GLN A 133 -11.74 -4.22 -21.91
C GLN A 133 -10.66 -3.14 -22.10
N LEU A 134 -9.84 -3.21 -23.15
CA LEU A 134 -8.83 -2.19 -23.40
C LEU A 134 -9.43 -0.78 -23.60
N PRO A 135 -10.54 -0.60 -24.35
CA PRO A 135 -11.22 0.69 -24.41
C PRO A 135 -11.73 1.15 -23.04
N ASP A 136 -12.33 0.26 -22.26
CA ASP A 136 -12.82 0.59 -20.91
C ASP A 136 -11.65 1.02 -19.99
N LEU A 137 -10.50 0.38 -20.12
CA LEU A 137 -9.30 0.75 -19.37
C LEU A 137 -8.86 2.18 -19.68
N MET A 138 -9.00 2.65 -20.92
CA MET A 138 -8.73 4.05 -21.26
C MET A 138 -9.69 5.00 -20.54
N ASP A 139 -10.97 4.66 -20.50
CA ASP A 139 -11.97 5.43 -19.79
C ASP A 139 -11.70 5.45 -18.27
N TYR A 140 -11.21 4.34 -17.70
CA TYR A 140 -10.80 4.26 -16.30
C TYR A 140 -9.59 5.15 -16.01
N LEU A 141 -8.63 5.23 -16.93
CA LEU A 141 -7.46 6.09 -16.78
C LEU A 141 -7.83 7.57 -16.84
N ALA A 142 -8.71 7.96 -17.76
CA ALA A 142 -9.20 9.33 -17.94
C ALA A 142 -10.19 9.78 -16.86
N ASP A 143 -10.78 8.84 -16.11
CA ASP A 143 -11.73 9.13 -15.04
C ASP A 143 -11.15 10.08 -13.99
N ASP A 144 -11.90 11.16 -13.74
CA ASP A 144 -11.56 12.22 -12.79
C ASP A 144 -12.23 12.01 -11.42
N SER A 145 -13.22 11.12 -11.35
CA SER A 145 -13.96 10.81 -10.13
C SER A 145 -13.27 9.79 -9.23
N ARG A 146 -12.27 9.07 -9.76
CA ARG A 146 -11.48 8.10 -8.98
C ARG A 146 -10.52 8.77 -8.02
N LEU A 147 -10.40 8.19 -6.83
CA LEU A 147 -9.49 8.65 -5.78
C LEU A 147 -8.15 7.91 -5.83
N GLY A 148 -8.18 6.61 -6.16
CA GLY A 148 -7.04 5.71 -6.19
C GLY A 148 -6.25 5.73 -7.50
N ALA A 149 -5.04 5.16 -7.43
CA ALA A 149 -4.29 4.86 -8.65
C ALA A 149 -4.77 3.59 -9.34
N VAL A 150 -4.55 3.57 -10.65
CA VAL A 150 -4.60 2.35 -11.46
C VAL A 150 -3.17 1.85 -11.68
N TYR A 151 -2.92 0.59 -11.36
CA TYR A 151 -1.65 -0.07 -11.54
C TYR A 151 -1.71 -1.02 -12.73
N LEU A 152 -0.87 -0.80 -13.73
CA LEU A 152 -0.72 -1.71 -14.86
C LEU A 152 0.58 -2.48 -14.73
N ALA A 153 0.49 -3.78 -14.48
CA ALA A 153 1.63 -4.67 -14.43
C ALA A 153 1.78 -5.41 -15.76
N SER A 154 2.95 -5.30 -16.39
CA SER A 154 3.30 -6.05 -17.59
C SER A 154 3.97 -7.37 -17.23
N GLN A 155 3.50 -8.47 -17.81
CA GLN A 155 4.03 -9.83 -17.60
C GLN A 155 5.54 -9.91 -17.89
N GLY A 156 5.97 -9.35 -19.02
CA GLY A 156 7.34 -9.47 -19.50
C GLY A 156 7.73 -10.92 -19.83
N THR A 157 8.86 -11.36 -19.30
CA THR A 157 9.43 -12.69 -19.57
C THR A 157 9.00 -13.78 -18.58
N ARG A 158 8.22 -13.41 -17.54
CA ARG A 158 7.72 -14.38 -16.56
C ARG A 158 6.65 -15.27 -17.19
N ASP A 159 6.59 -16.53 -16.76
CA ASP A 159 5.42 -17.36 -17.03
C ASP A 159 4.19 -16.79 -16.29
N ILE A 160 2.99 -17.21 -16.73
CA ILE A 160 1.72 -16.66 -16.27
C ILE A 160 1.53 -16.88 -14.77
N ASP A 161 1.77 -18.09 -14.27
CA ASP A 161 1.50 -18.45 -12.88
C ASP A 161 2.45 -17.73 -11.92
N SER A 162 3.75 -17.70 -12.25
CA SER A 162 4.75 -16.95 -11.49
C SER A 162 4.46 -15.44 -11.50
N PHE A 163 3.95 -14.90 -12.61
CA PHE A 163 3.59 -13.50 -12.72
C PHE A 163 2.37 -13.15 -11.86
N VAL A 164 1.31 -13.94 -11.89
CA VAL A 164 0.13 -13.73 -11.04
C VAL A 164 0.49 -13.85 -9.57
N ALA A 165 1.24 -14.89 -9.18
CA ALA A 165 1.67 -15.07 -7.80
C ALA A 165 2.52 -13.88 -7.31
N TRP A 166 3.44 -13.40 -8.14
CA TRP A 166 4.24 -12.21 -7.85
C TRP A 166 3.37 -10.95 -7.74
N ALA A 167 2.46 -10.71 -8.69
CA ALA A 167 1.61 -9.54 -8.71
C ALA A 167 0.72 -9.48 -7.46
N THR A 168 0.07 -10.59 -7.10
CA THR A 168 -0.75 -10.71 -5.89
C THR A 168 0.03 -10.39 -4.61
N GLN A 169 1.29 -10.83 -4.52
CA GLN A 169 2.14 -10.51 -3.37
C GLN A 169 2.54 -9.02 -3.35
N VAL A 170 2.96 -8.48 -4.49
CA VAL A 170 3.43 -7.08 -4.60
C VAL A 170 2.31 -6.08 -4.42
N THR A 171 1.07 -6.41 -4.79
CA THR A 171 -0.07 -5.51 -4.63
C THR A 171 -0.92 -5.81 -3.41
N TRP A 172 -0.43 -6.67 -2.51
CA TRP A 172 -1.16 -7.08 -1.32
C TRP A 172 -1.68 -5.91 -0.49
N HIS A 173 -0.91 -4.83 -0.37
CA HIS A 173 -1.30 -3.66 0.43
C HIS A 173 -2.12 -2.61 -0.34
N LEU A 174 -2.50 -2.87 -1.59
CA LEU A 174 -3.28 -1.94 -2.44
C LEU A 174 -4.79 -2.16 -2.36
N THR A 175 -5.25 -3.26 -1.78
CA THR A 175 -6.68 -3.56 -1.64
C THR A 175 -7.42 -2.42 -0.95
N GLY A 176 -8.44 -1.85 -1.62
CA GLY A 176 -9.20 -0.72 -1.11
C GLY A 176 -8.54 0.66 -1.29
N LEU A 177 -7.34 0.72 -1.89
CA LEU A 177 -6.58 1.95 -2.11
C LEU A 177 -6.23 2.21 -3.59
N GLY A 178 -6.36 1.20 -4.45
CA GLY A 178 -6.20 1.31 -5.89
C GLY A 178 -6.57 0.02 -6.61
N SER A 179 -6.69 0.10 -7.92
CA SER A 179 -7.02 -1.05 -8.79
C SER A 179 -5.77 -1.53 -9.52
N VAL A 180 -5.68 -2.85 -9.73
CA VAL A 180 -4.51 -3.49 -10.33
C VAL A 180 -4.96 -4.33 -11.51
N PHE A 181 -4.37 -4.04 -12.67
CA PHE A 181 -4.58 -4.80 -13.89
C PHE A 181 -3.29 -5.43 -14.40
N LEU A 182 -3.42 -6.64 -14.93
CA LEU A 182 -2.38 -7.46 -15.48
C LEU A 182 -2.47 -7.43 -17.00
N LEU A 183 -1.35 -7.14 -17.65
CA LEU A 183 -1.23 -7.12 -19.10
C LEU A 183 -0.33 -8.26 -19.55
N ASP A 184 -0.87 -9.13 -20.39
CA ASP A 184 -0.04 -10.12 -21.10
C ASP A 184 0.76 -9.40 -22.19
N ASN A 185 1.70 -10.10 -22.82
CA ASN A 185 2.56 -9.47 -23.82
C ASN A 185 1.78 -8.95 -25.06
N THR A 186 0.61 -9.49 -25.36
CA THR A 186 -0.25 -9.03 -26.46
C THR A 186 -1.02 -7.78 -26.04
N MET A 187 -1.73 -7.83 -24.91
CA MET A 187 -2.50 -6.72 -24.36
C MET A 187 -1.61 -5.53 -23.99
N ASN A 188 -0.38 -5.79 -23.52
CA ASN A 188 0.58 -4.72 -23.23
C ASN A 188 1.00 -3.96 -24.50
N ARG A 189 1.17 -4.66 -25.62
CA ARG A 189 1.49 -4.03 -26.91
C ARG A 189 0.30 -3.22 -27.43
N GLU A 190 -0.89 -3.81 -27.47
CA GLU A 190 -2.10 -3.11 -27.92
C GLU A 190 -2.38 -1.87 -27.05
N PHE A 191 -2.26 -2.00 -25.72
CA PHE A 191 -2.36 -0.86 -24.80
C PHE A 191 -1.34 0.24 -25.11
N ASN A 192 -0.07 -0.11 -25.30
CA ASN A 192 1.00 0.86 -25.60
C ASN A 192 0.80 1.57 -26.93
N GLU A 193 0.23 0.90 -27.93
CA GLU A 193 -0.15 1.50 -29.21
C GLU A 193 -1.26 2.54 -29.02
N MET A 194 -2.22 2.29 -28.13
CA MET A 194 -3.32 3.22 -27.83
C MET A 194 -2.90 4.45 -27.02
N VAL A 195 -2.06 4.26 -25.99
CA VAL A 195 -1.66 5.36 -25.09
C VAL A 195 -0.47 6.19 -25.58
N GLY A 196 0.26 5.68 -26.58
CA GLY A 196 1.47 6.31 -27.08
C GLY A 196 2.68 6.19 -26.14
N THR A 197 3.83 6.68 -26.60
CA THR A 197 5.12 6.48 -25.94
C THR A 197 5.23 7.16 -24.58
N GLY A 198 4.52 8.28 -24.38
CA GLY A 198 4.48 9.02 -23.12
C GLY A 198 3.91 8.17 -21.98
N HIS A 199 2.84 7.42 -22.23
CA HIS A 199 2.08 6.68 -21.24
C HIS A 199 2.27 5.16 -21.30
N ALA A 200 3.09 4.67 -22.22
CA ALA A 200 3.40 3.25 -22.38
C ALA A 200 3.86 2.56 -21.07
N VAL A 201 3.50 1.29 -20.92
CA VAL A 201 3.97 0.40 -19.86
C VAL A 201 5.08 -0.46 -20.47
N PRO A 202 6.37 -0.22 -20.14
CA PRO A 202 7.44 -1.07 -20.63
C PRO A 202 7.28 -2.52 -20.19
N SER A 203 7.72 -3.44 -21.04
CA SER A 203 7.64 -4.88 -20.78
C SER A 203 8.26 -5.25 -19.42
N GLY A 204 7.55 -6.04 -18.61
CA GLY A 204 8.03 -6.53 -17.31
C GLY A 204 8.06 -5.48 -16.18
N THR A 205 7.48 -4.30 -16.38
CA THR A 205 7.41 -3.22 -15.38
C THR A 205 6.00 -3.07 -14.80
N VAL A 206 5.87 -2.26 -13.74
CA VAL A 206 4.56 -1.78 -13.26
C VAL A 206 4.50 -0.28 -13.45
N ARG A 207 3.48 0.23 -14.12
CA ARG A 207 3.22 1.67 -14.22
C ARG A 207 2.04 2.05 -13.34
N THR A 208 2.19 3.15 -12.61
CA THR A 208 1.16 3.73 -11.73
C THR A 208 0.52 4.93 -12.42
N PHE A 209 -0.77 4.85 -12.71
CA PHE A 209 -1.56 5.93 -13.29
C PHE A 209 -2.38 6.64 -12.22
N LEU A 210 -2.04 7.90 -11.98
CA LEU A 210 -2.74 8.79 -11.05
C LEU A 210 -4.04 9.30 -11.68
N PRO A 211 -5.06 9.68 -10.89
CA PRO A 211 -6.34 10.24 -11.37
C PRO A 211 -6.19 11.29 -12.48
N ARG A 212 -7.16 11.37 -13.40
CA ARG A 212 -7.21 12.36 -14.49
C ARG A 212 -6.07 12.25 -15.51
N VAL A 213 -5.84 11.09 -16.12
CA VAL A 213 -4.77 10.93 -17.14
C VAL A 213 -5.09 11.81 -18.36
N GLU A 214 -4.10 12.57 -18.83
CA GLU A 214 -4.21 13.48 -19.97
C GLU A 214 -3.20 13.05 -21.04
N LEU A 215 -3.64 12.27 -22.02
CA LEU A 215 -2.76 11.68 -23.04
C LEU A 215 -2.16 12.74 -23.99
N ASP A 216 -2.88 13.84 -24.21
CA ASP A 216 -2.47 14.92 -25.09
C ASP A 216 -1.52 15.93 -24.43
N ASP A 217 -1.36 15.90 -23.09
CA ASP A 217 -0.39 16.74 -22.40
C ASP A 217 0.99 16.05 -22.33
N PRO A 218 2.02 16.59 -23.01
CA PRO A 218 3.37 16.01 -22.97
C PRO A 218 4.01 16.03 -21.56
N ARG A 219 3.45 16.74 -20.59
CA ARG A 219 3.93 16.77 -19.20
C ARG A 219 3.27 15.73 -18.31
N ASP A 220 2.06 15.26 -18.65
CA ASP A 220 1.29 14.29 -17.87
C ASP A 220 2.06 12.99 -17.57
N PRO A 221 2.85 12.41 -18.50
CA PRO A 221 3.66 11.24 -18.22
C PRO A 221 4.53 11.30 -16.96
N GLN A 222 4.99 12.50 -16.56
CA GLN A 222 5.99 12.68 -15.50
C GLN A 222 5.47 12.31 -14.11
N ARG A 223 4.17 12.42 -13.86
CA ARG A 223 3.56 12.06 -12.58
C ARG A 223 3.21 10.57 -12.49
N HIS A 224 3.19 9.87 -13.62
CA HIS A 224 2.88 8.44 -13.71
C HIS A 224 4.14 7.58 -13.60
N LYS A 225 4.45 7.14 -12.38
CA LYS A 225 5.73 6.48 -12.10
C LYS A 225 5.77 5.05 -12.62
N ILE A 226 6.97 4.64 -13.04
CA ILE A 226 7.27 3.28 -13.47
C ILE A 226 8.16 2.62 -12.43
N LEU A 227 7.71 1.48 -11.91
CA LEU A 227 8.53 0.55 -11.16
C LEU A 227 9.28 -0.33 -12.16
N GLY A 228 10.54 0.02 -12.41
CA GLY A 228 11.39 -0.64 -13.41
C GLY A 228 11.86 -2.04 -13.00
N ILE A 229 12.22 -2.84 -14.02
CA ILE A 229 12.64 -4.26 -13.87
C ILE A 229 13.75 -4.42 -12.82
N GLY A 230 14.80 -3.60 -12.88
CA GLY A 230 15.93 -3.69 -11.94
C GLY A 230 15.49 -3.62 -10.47
N ARG A 231 14.59 -2.68 -10.14
CA ARG A 231 14.05 -2.59 -8.78
C ARG A 231 13.16 -3.77 -8.42
N ILE A 232 12.38 -4.29 -9.39
CA ILE A 232 11.54 -5.48 -9.19
C ILE A 232 12.42 -6.70 -8.89
N THR A 233 13.54 -6.88 -9.60
CA THR A 233 14.44 -8.03 -9.44
C THR A 233 15.28 -7.95 -8.17
N GLU A 234 15.69 -6.75 -7.77
CA GLU A 234 16.54 -6.53 -6.59
C GLU A 234 15.76 -6.47 -5.26
N SER A 235 14.43 -6.37 -5.31
CA SER A 235 13.59 -6.21 -4.13
C SER A 235 12.73 -7.44 -3.88
N SER A 236 12.57 -7.82 -2.61
CA SER A 236 11.59 -8.84 -2.25
C SER A 236 10.15 -8.34 -2.51
N PRO A 237 9.21 -9.23 -2.87
CA PRO A 237 7.80 -8.86 -3.08
C PRO A 237 7.21 -8.13 -1.87
N ARG A 238 7.54 -8.58 -0.65
CA ARG A 238 7.12 -7.94 0.60
C ARG A 238 7.58 -6.48 0.71
N ARG A 239 8.82 -6.19 0.33
CA ARG A 239 9.36 -4.81 0.35
C ARG A 239 8.62 -3.93 -0.65
N LEU A 240 8.36 -4.44 -1.86
CA LEU A 240 7.60 -3.73 -2.88
C LEU A 240 6.17 -3.48 -2.42
N ALA A 241 5.51 -4.48 -1.82
CA ALA A 241 4.17 -4.34 -1.29
C ALA A 241 4.07 -3.28 -0.20
N GLY A 242 5.01 -3.26 0.74
CA GLY A 242 5.07 -2.22 1.76
C GLY A 242 5.29 -0.83 1.16
N MET A 243 6.17 -0.71 0.16
CA MET A 243 6.45 0.55 -0.54
C MET A 243 5.21 1.08 -1.28
N LEU A 244 4.55 0.24 -2.08
CA LEU A 244 3.35 0.62 -2.83
C LEU A 244 2.20 0.96 -1.86
N GLY A 245 2.01 0.14 -0.82
CA GLY A 245 1.03 0.41 0.23
C GLY A 245 1.25 1.75 0.94
N LEU A 246 2.50 2.08 1.29
CA LEU A 246 2.82 3.36 1.94
C LEU A 246 2.51 4.56 1.03
N ILE A 247 2.85 4.45 -0.25
CA ILE A 247 2.59 5.50 -1.24
C ILE A 247 1.09 5.78 -1.35
N GLU A 248 0.27 4.73 -1.51
CA GLU A 248 -1.19 4.91 -1.64
C GLU A 248 -1.85 5.35 -0.34
N ARG A 249 -1.38 4.89 0.83
CA ARG A 249 -1.90 5.41 2.11
C ARG A 249 -1.58 6.88 2.31
N THR A 250 -0.38 7.30 1.92
CA THR A 250 0.02 8.72 1.99
C THR A 250 -0.84 9.55 1.04
N ARG A 251 -1.12 9.04 -0.16
CA ARG A 251 -2.00 9.72 -1.12
C ARG A 251 -3.44 9.78 -0.62
N GLY A 252 -4.00 8.66 -0.18
CA GLY A 252 -5.37 8.58 0.33
C GLY A 252 -5.59 9.50 1.52
N ALA A 253 -4.61 9.62 2.42
CA ALA A 253 -4.67 10.56 3.55
C ALA A 253 -4.70 12.04 3.12
N GLY A 254 -4.21 12.37 1.93
CA GLY A 254 -4.23 13.73 1.36
C GLY A 254 -5.32 13.96 0.32
N ALA A 255 -6.11 12.93 -0.02
CA ALA A 255 -7.15 13.05 -1.03
C ALA A 255 -8.39 13.77 -0.47
N ALA A 256 -8.98 14.66 -1.26
CA ALA A 256 -10.26 15.27 -0.90
C ALA A 256 -11.37 14.22 -1.05
N LEU A 257 -12.16 14.05 0.00
CA LEU A 257 -13.36 13.21 -0.06
C LEU A 257 -14.45 13.91 -0.87
N PRO A 258 -15.35 13.15 -1.54
CA PRO A 258 -16.52 13.71 -2.18
C PRO A 258 -17.37 14.56 -1.20
N ALA A 259 -17.97 15.64 -1.68
CA ALA A 259 -18.74 16.57 -0.83
C ALA A 259 -19.84 15.86 -0.02
N GLU A 260 -20.56 14.92 -0.65
CA GLU A 260 -21.57 14.11 0.03
C GLU A 260 -20.99 13.32 1.23
N ALA A 261 -19.78 12.77 1.09
CA ALA A 261 -19.12 12.04 2.17
C ALA A 261 -18.67 12.97 3.30
N VAL A 262 -18.22 14.20 2.97
CA VAL A 262 -17.83 15.22 3.96
C VAL A 262 -19.04 15.70 4.77
N ASP A 263 -20.14 16.01 4.10
CA ASP A 263 -21.36 16.45 4.78
C ASP A 263 -21.95 15.33 5.65
N LEU A 264 -21.94 14.09 5.15
CA LEU A 264 -22.38 12.97 5.97
C LEU A 264 -21.45 12.73 7.17
N ASP A 265 -20.13 12.83 6.99
CA ASP A 265 -19.19 12.65 8.09
C ASP A 265 -19.45 13.65 9.21
N ARG A 266 -19.67 14.93 8.86
CA ARG A 266 -20.02 16.00 9.80
C ARG A 266 -21.30 15.66 10.56
N ASP A 267 -22.33 15.22 9.87
CA ASP A 267 -23.64 14.89 10.45
C ASP A 267 -23.57 13.68 11.39
N LEU A 268 -22.80 12.66 11.00
CA LEU A 268 -22.62 11.45 11.80
C LEU A 268 -21.77 11.72 13.04
N LEU A 269 -20.71 12.52 12.94
CA LEU A 269 -19.88 12.92 14.09
C LEU A 269 -20.71 13.61 15.17
N ALA A 270 -21.62 14.50 14.79
CA ALA A 270 -22.52 15.17 15.75
C ALA A 270 -23.47 14.23 16.50
N ARG A 271 -23.63 12.98 16.02
CA ARG A 271 -24.54 11.96 16.58
C ARG A 271 -23.82 10.90 17.41
N GLU A 272 -22.50 10.94 17.46
CA GLU A 272 -21.71 9.97 18.22
C GLU A 272 -21.75 10.21 19.74
N ASP A 273 -22.22 11.39 20.17
CA ASP A 273 -22.37 11.79 21.56
C ASP A 273 -23.65 11.19 22.18
N GLY A 274 -23.64 9.87 22.38
CA GLY A 274 -24.69 9.12 23.07
C GLY A 274 -24.28 8.64 24.47
N PRO A 275 -25.25 8.26 25.34
CA PRO A 275 -24.95 7.65 26.62
C PRO A 275 -24.15 6.35 26.43
N THR A 276 -23.11 6.16 27.25
CA THR A 276 -22.23 4.99 27.15
C THR A 276 -22.86 3.78 27.82
N ILE A 277 -23.06 2.72 27.05
CA ILE A 277 -23.55 1.41 27.48
C ILE A 277 -22.33 0.58 27.90
N ILE A 278 -22.30 0.17 29.16
CA ILE A 278 -21.24 -0.68 29.71
C ILE A 278 -21.67 -2.14 29.54
N GLN A 279 -20.94 -2.90 28.75
CA GLN A 279 -21.13 -4.35 28.60
C GLN A 279 -20.32 -5.08 29.69
N PRO A 280 -20.93 -5.88 30.58
CA PRO A 280 -20.19 -6.62 31.60
C PRO A 280 -19.27 -7.69 30.99
N THR A 281 -18.10 -7.83 31.62
CA THR A 281 -16.93 -8.56 31.12
C THR A 281 -17.18 -10.06 30.97
N GLY A 282 -17.26 -10.53 29.73
CA GLY A 282 -17.21 -11.96 29.39
C GLY A 282 -16.43 -12.29 28.12
N LEU A 283 -15.99 -11.27 27.36
CA LEU A 283 -15.37 -11.44 26.05
C LEU A 283 -13.97 -10.82 26.07
N ARG A 284 -12.96 -11.69 25.96
CA ARG A 284 -11.58 -11.29 25.70
C ARG A 284 -11.56 -10.73 24.27
N SER A 285 -11.36 -9.44 24.10
CA SER A 285 -11.26 -8.87 22.76
C SER A 285 -9.88 -9.23 22.22
N VAL A 286 -9.81 -10.11 21.22
CA VAL A 286 -8.53 -10.34 20.54
C VAL A 286 -8.17 -9.03 19.83
N THR A 287 -7.04 -8.44 20.21
CA THR A 287 -6.55 -7.23 19.54
C THR A 287 -6.41 -7.51 18.04
N VAL A 288 -6.54 -6.48 17.19
CA VAL A 288 -6.31 -6.68 15.74
C VAL A 288 -4.90 -7.25 15.50
N ALA A 289 -3.92 -6.86 16.32
CA ALA A 289 -2.56 -7.41 16.34
C ALA A 289 -2.54 -8.92 16.66
N GLU A 290 -3.18 -9.36 17.74
CA GLU A 290 -3.26 -10.78 18.09
C GLU A 290 -4.03 -11.61 17.06
N ALA A 291 -5.09 -11.06 16.46
CA ALA A 291 -5.84 -11.76 15.43
C ALA A 291 -5.09 -11.80 14.09
N VAL A 292 -4.26 -10.81 13.78
CA VAL A 292 -3.32 -10.82 12.63
C VAL A 292 -2.18 -11.82 12.88
N MET A 293 -1.74 -11.99 14.13
CA MET A 293 -0.75 -12.99 14.53
C MET A 293 -1.34 -14.42 14.53
N ALA A 294 -2.60 -14.58 14.95
CA ALA A 294 -3.32 -15.85 14.98
C ALA A 294 -3.89 -16.31 13.63
N SER A 295 -4.04 -15.38 12.66
CA SER A 295 -4.51 -15.68 11.29
C SER A 295 -3.37 -15.92 10.30
N ARG A 296 -2.12 -16.10 10.76
CA ARG A 296 -1.05 -16.61 9.90
C ARG A 296 -1.45 -18.00 9.39
N PRO A 297 -1.29 -18.31 8.10
CA PRO A 297 -1.43 -19.69 7.65
C PRO A 297 -0.52 -20.55 8.50
N ASN A 298 -1.05 -21.67 8.96
CA ASN A 298 -0.30 -22.70 9.64
C ASN A 298 0.56 -23.43 8.60
N GLU A 299 1.49 -22.72 7.97
CA GLU A 299 2.49 -23.28 7.08
C GLU A 299 3.82 -23.23 7.83
N HIS A 300 4.31 -24.43 8.13
CA HIS A 300 5.48 -24.77 8.95
C HIS A 300 5.27 -24.71 10.47
N HIS A 301 4.59 -25.74 10.99
CA HIS A 301 5.04 -26.43 12.22
C HIS A 301 6.39 -27.13 11.94
N GLY A 302 7.42 -26.33 11.63
CA GLY A 302 8.83 -26.71 11.72
C GLY A 302 9.37 -26.07 12.98
N ASP A 303 10.03 -26.87 13.81
CA ASP A 303 10.44 -26.62 15.19
C ASP A 303 10.77 -25.15 15.53
N THR A 304 10.31 -24.70 16.70
CA THR A 304 10.77 -23.45 17.34
C THR A 304 12.30 -23.39 17.53
N ALA A 305 12.98 -24.53 17.41
CA ALA A 305 14.43 -24.63 17.32
C ALA A 305 14.99 -24.03 16.00
N ASP A 306 14.33 -24.26 14.86
CA ASP A 306 14.81 -23.81 13.54
C ASP A 306 14.69 -22.30 13.37
N VAL A 307 13.63 -21.69 13.91
CA VAL A 307 13.46 -20.23 13.91
C VAL A 307 14.53 -19.55 14.76
N ARG A 308 14.95 -20.17 15.87
CA ARG A 308 16.04 -19.65 16.70
C ARG A 308 17.38 -19.75 15.98
N VAL A 309 17.66 -20.90 15.35
CA VAL A 309 18.90 -21.11 14.57
C VAL A 309 19.00 -20.12 13.41
N LEU A 310 17.91 -19.93 12.64
CA LEU A 310 17.88 -18.95 11.54
C LEU A 310 18.04 -17.51 12.02
N ARG A 311 17.57 -17.20 13.24
CA ARG A 311 17.72 -15.86 13.83
C ARG A 311 19.16 -15.61 14.28
N GLU A 312 19.80 -16.61 14.88
CA GLU A 312 21.22 -16.56 15.23
C GLU A 312 22.11 -16.47 13.99
N GLU A 313 21.75 -17.17 12.92
CA GLU A 313 22.46 -17.09 11.63
C GLU A 313 22.28 -15.72 10.96
N LEU A 314 21.08 -15.15 11.01
CA LEU A 314 20.82 -13.80 10.51
C LEU A 314 21.63 -12.73 11.29
N ASP A 315 21.75 -12.87 12.60
CA ASP A 315 22.52 -11.95 13.42
C ASP A 315 24.04 -12.10 13.18
N ARG A 316 24.53 -13.33 12.92
CA ARG A 316 25.90 -13.55 12.44
C ARG A 316 26.17 -12.87 11.10
N LEU A 317 25.29 -13.06 10.11
CA LEU A 317 25.45 -12.47 8.78
C LEU A 317 25.39 -10.94 8.83
N ARG A 318 24.57 -10.36 9.71
CA ARG A 318 24.54 -8.91 9.95
C ARG A 318 25.85 -8.39 10.56
N ALA A 319 26.42 -9.12 11.51
CA ALA A 319 27.72 -8.77 12.11
C ALA A 319 28.86 -8.86 11.07
N GLU A 320 28.82 -9.86 10.19
CA GLU A 320 29.78 -10.00 9.08
C GLU A 320 29.65 -8.88 8.05
N LEU A 321 28.43 -8.57 7.61
CA LEU A 321 28.18 -7.46 6.69
C LEU A 321 28.64 -6.12 7.26
N THR A 322 28.50 -5.93 8.57
CA THR A 322 28.98 -4.71 9.25
C THR A 322 30.50 -4.64 9.24
N ARG A 323 31.19 -5.76 9.49
CA ARG A 323 32.67 -5.83 9.40
C ARG A 323 33.17 -5.54 7.99
N GLU A 324 32.55 -6.14 6.97
CA GLU A 324 32.88 -5.90 5.56
C GLU A 324 32.68 -4.43 5.16
N ARG A 325 31.59 -3.80 5.62
CA ARG A 325 31.37 -2.36 5.39
C ARG A 325 32.43 -1.49 6.02
N THR A 326 32.85 -1.79 7.25
CA THR A 326 33.93 -1.08 7.94
C THR A 326 35.27 -1.28 7.22
N GLN A 327 35.58 -2.50 6.78
CA GLN A 327 36.80 -2.79 6.02
C GLN A 327 36.81 -2.06 4.67
N ARG A 328 35.69 -2.05 3.95
CA ARG A 328 35.55 -1.30 2.69
C ARG A 328 35.70 0.20 2.90
N ALA A 329 35.16 0.76 3.99
CA ALA A 329 35.36 2.16 4.33
C ALA A 329 36.85 2.48 4.57
N ALA A 330 37.56 1.64 5.33
CA ALA A 330 38.99 1.81 5.58
C ALA A 330 39.83 1.72 4.29
N ILE A 331 39.50 0.81 3.37
CA ILE A 331 40.17 0.72 2.07
C ILE A 331 39.93 1.98 1.25
N LEU A 332 38.70 2.51 1.23
CA LEU A 332 38.39 3.75 0.49
C LEU A 332 39.14 4.96 1.06
N ASP A 333 39.27 5.06 2.39
CA ASP A 333 40.07 6.10 3.03
C ASP A 333 41.56 5.97 2.68
N HIS A 334 42.10 4.76 2.63
CA HIS A 334 43.48 4.52 2.22
C HIS A 334 43.72 4.88 0.74
N VAL A 335 42.81 4.51 -0.16
CA VAL A 335 42.88 4.90 -1.58
C VAL A 335 42.84 6.42 -1.74
N LYS A 336 42.01 7.10 -0.95
CA LYS A 336 41.93 8.56 -0.95
C LYS A 336 43.24 9.20 -0.48
N ALA A 337 43.86 8.66 0.56
CA ALA A 337 45.16 9.12 1.06
C ALA A 337 46.27 8.96 -0.01
N LEU A 338 46.35 7.80 -0.65
CA LEU A 338 47.32 7.55 -1.73
C LEU A 338 47.09 8.48 -2.94
N THR A 339 45.83 8.74 -3.28
CA THR A 339 45.49 9.68 -4.37
C THR A 339 45.97 11.10 -4.03
N GLN A 340 45.83 11.51 -2.77
CA GLN A 340 46.29 12.81 -2.31
C GLN A 340 47.82 12.90 -2.33
N GLU A 341 48.53 11.83 -1.92
CA GLU A 341 49.99 11.73 -1.98
C GLU A 341 50.53 11.79 -3.41
N ILE A 342 49.92 11.06 -4.35
CA ILE A 342 50.24 11.13 -5.78
C ILE A 342 50.04 12.55 -6.32
N ASN A 343 48.95 13.22 -5.93
CA ASN A 343 48.69 14.60 -6.37
C ASN A 343 49.71 15.59 -5.78
N THR A 344 50.16 15.39 -4.53
CA THR A 344 51.23 16.22 -3.95
C THR A 344 52.58 15.99 -4.62
N LEU A 345 52.92 14.75 -4.99
CA LEU A 345 54.14 14.45 -5.74
C LEU A 345 54.10 15.06 -7.15
N ARG A 346 52.96 15.00 -7.84
CA ARG A 346 52.76 15.66 -9.14
C ARG A 346 52.82 17.18 -9.08
N ALA A 347 52.48 17.78 -7.94
CA ALA A 347 52.59 19.23 -7.74
C ALA A 347 54.01 19.66 -7.32
N GLY A 348 54.84 18.73 -6.81
CA GLY A 348 56.25 18.96 -6.49
C GLY A 348 57.19 18.74 -7.68
N ASP A 349 56.79 17.92 -8.66
CA ASP A 349 57.46 17.79 -9.96
C ASP A 349 57.04 18.93 -10.89
N ASP A 350 57.49 20.14 -10.57
CA ASP A 350 57.58 21.25 -11.53
C ASP A 350 58.70 20.88 -12.53
N ILE A 351 58.36 20.03 -13.50
CA ILE A 351 59.22 19.76 -14.65
C ILE A 351 59.30 21.07 -15.44
N ASP A 352 60.43 21.74 -15.30
CA ASP A 352 60.86 22.88 -16.11
C ASP A 352 60.69 22.57 -17.61
N THR A 353 59.54 22.96 -18.17
CA THR A 353 59.28 22.94 -19.60
C THR A 353 59.82 24.21 -20.26
N SER A 354 61.08 24.55 -20.02
CA SER A 354 61.76 25.56 -20.83
C SER A 354 62.13 24.96 -22.20
N PRO A 355 61.74 25.59 -23.32
CA PRO A 355 61.99 25.06 -24.65
C PRO A 355 63.48 25.17 -25.01
N ARG A 356 64.15 24.04 -25.27
CA ARG A 356 65.52 24.01 -25.81
C ARG A 356 65.57 24.70 -27.17
N GLN A 357 66.15 25.90 -27.20
CA GLN A 357 66.58 26.56 -28.43
C GLN A 357 67.60 25.68 -29.16
N ARG A 358 67.27 25.24 -30.39
CA ARG A 358 68.28 24.87 -31.38
C ARG A 358 68.79 26.17 -31.99
N LEU A 359 70.04 26.53 -31.70
CA LEU A 359 70.79 27.48 -32.50
C LEU A 359 71.95 26.75 -33.18
N SER A 360 71.94 26.91 -34.49
CA SER A 360 72.93 26.49 -35.47
C SER A 360 74.32 27.05 -35.17
N VAL A 361 75.36 26.25 -35.43
CA VAL A 361 76.69 26.76 -35.75
C VAL A 361 77.17 26.04 -37.01
N SER A 362 77.32 26.80 -38.08
CA SER A 362 78.51 26.74 -38.94
C SER A 362 79.49 27.78 -38.43
#